data_AF-A0AAD8IJR5-F1
#
_entry.id   AF-A0AAD8IJR5-F1
#
_cell.length_a   1.000
_cell.length_b   1.000
_cell.length_c   1.000
_cell.angle_alpha   90.00
_cell.angle_beta   90.00
_cell.angle_gamma   90.00
#
_symmetry.space_group_name_H-M   'P 1'
#
loop_
_entity.id
_entity.type
_entity.pdbx_description
1 polymer ?
#
loop_
_entity_poly.entity_id
_entity_poly.type
_entity_poly.pdbx_seq_one_letter_code
_entity_poly.pdbx_strand_id
1 'polypeptide(L)'
;MDVEENVLHPIKSSDGKYHEIKAAIFDMTKQEKEIFCSVLEKAKLPYGCASNISRYVHTKERIISGYKSHDAHFVLHYLLQFAVKKTLKPEVAEPLIRLGAFLRGLWGKVIDLRDLKRLQEEIIEIVCSFEMIFPSAFFDIMVHLLIHLCKEVELGGPAHLRCMWPIERYLAKLKSYARNKSKPEGSIAEGYLVDECLTFCSRFLSGDTIPKFESFPQKMEYPIGTRRNKDGNPIHLEESQWMACHRYILFNCGNKDVESLLEQHQALIDATKVLKRQFVTTHQLQQQRTNKCTEVCSPRKSARLNNVPVKIPTEVKRYRKSSESTEVTKKIDEC
;
A
#
# COMPACT_ATOMS: atom_id res chain seq x y z
N MET A 1 33.99 43.86 -19.66
CA MET A 1 32.61 43.51 -19.30
C MET A 1 32.58 43.55 -17.80
N ASP A 2 32.02 44.61 -17.26
CA ASP A 2 31.92 44.81 -15.81
C ASP A 2 30.98 43.73 -15.27
N VAL A 3 31.53 42.83 -14.46
CA VAL A 3 30.72 41.89 -13.69
C VAL A 3 30.02 42.73 -12.64
N GLU A 4 28.69 42.81 -12.70
CA GLU A 4 27.89 43.36 -11.60
C GLU A 4 27.97 42.40 -10.39
N GLU A 5 29.10 42.44 -9.69
CA GLU A 5 29.26 41.77 -8.42
C GLU A 5 28.19 42.31 -7.44
N ASN A 6 27.53 41.39 -6.73
CA ASN A 6 26.63 41.63 -5.59
C ASN A 6 25.12 41.87 -5.89
N VAL A 7 24.53 41.11 -6.81
CA VAL A 7 23.09 41.17 -7.19
C VAL A 7 22.09 40.92 -6.01
N LEU A 8 22.50 40.30 -4.91
CA LEU A 8 21.63 39.92 -3.77
C LEU A 8 21.99 40.56 -2.41
N HIS A 9 22.86 41.57 -2.39
CA HIS A 9 23.26 42.19 -1.12
C HIS A 9 22.23 43.24 -0.65
N PRO A 10 22.05 43.46 0.68
CA PRO A 10 21.11 44.46 1.19
C PRO A 10 21.55 45.91 0.88
N ILE A 11 20.88 46.54 -0.07
CA ILE A 11 21.10 47.93 -0.48
C ILE A 11 20.35 48.85 0.49
N LYS A 12 20.88 50.03 0.82
CA LYS A 12 20.09 51.03 1.57
C LYS A 12 18.99 51.60 0.67
N SER A 13 17.77 51.68 1.20
CA SER A 13 16.66 52.39 0.55
C SER A 13 17.02 53.86 0.27
N SER A 14 16.32 54.50 -0.66
CA SER A 14 16.49 55.92 -1.01
C SER A 14 16.43 56.85 0.21
N ASP A 15 15.61 56.47 1.20
CA ASP A 15 15.36 57.25 2.41
C ASP A 15 16.39 56.97 3.52
N GLY A 16 17.36 56.07 3.27
CA GLY A 16 18.41 55.66 4.21
C GLY A 16 17.96 54.89 5.46
N LYS A 17 16.65 54.74 5.65
CA LYS A 17 16.00 54.29 6.90
C LYS A 17 15.88 52.77 7.05
N TYR A 18 15.98 52.03 5.95
CA TYR A 18 15.90 50.57 5.90
C TYR A 18 16.78 50.00 4.79
N HIS A 19 17.09 48.71 4.88
CA HIS A 19 17.80 47.97 3.84
C HIS A 19 16.82 47.12 3.02
N GLU A 20 16.95 47.19 1.70
CA GLU A 20 16.17 46.44 0.72
C GLU A 20 17.07 45.41 0.04
N ILE A 21 16.56 44.20 -0.18
CA ILE A 21 17.21 43.19 -1.02
C ILE A 21 16.48 43.19 -2.36
N LYS A 22 17.21 43.41 -3.46
CA LYS A 22 16.63 43.31 -4.81
C LYS A 22 16.17 41.87 -5.06
N ALA A 23 15.03 41.72 -5.72
CA ALA A 23 14.53 40.41 -6.13
C ALA A 23 15.53 39.72 -7.07
N ALA A 24 15.76 38.43 -6.83
CA ALA A 24 16.63 37.61 -7.66
C ALA A 24 16.10 37.48 -9.10
N ILE A 25 16.97 37.10 -10.04
CA ILE A 25 16.51 36.75 -11.40
C ILE A 25 15.60 35.51 -11.42
N PHE A 26 15.72 34.64 -10.39
CA PHE A 26 14.93 33.44 -10.18
C PHE A 26 13.74 33.64 -9.21
N ASP A 27 13.51 34.85 -8.69
CA ASP A 27 12.36 35.12 -7.84
C ASP A 27 11.06 35.19 -8.66
N MET A 28 10.02 34.57 -8.13
CA MET A 28 8.66 34.59 -8.69
C MET A 28 7.73 35.46 -7.83
N THR A 29 6.95 36.32 -8.48
CA THR A 29 5.81 37.01 -7.88
C THR A 29 4.74 36.02 -7.38
N LYS A 30 3.77 36.52 -6.60
CA LYS A 30 2.65 35.69 -6.12
C LYS A 30 1.83 35.10 -7.28
N GLN A 31 1.60 35.90 -8.33
CA GLN A 31 0.87 35.48 -9.53
C GLN A 31 1.63 34.42 -10.32
N GLU A 32 2.95 34.57 -10.52
CA GLU A 32 3.78 33.57 -11.18
C GLU A 32 3.83 32.25 -10.39
N LYS A 33 3.91 32.31 -9.05
CA LYS A 33 3.83 31.12 -8.19
C LYS A 33 2.46 30.41 -8.27
N GLU A 34 1.37 31.18 -8.37
CA GLU A 34 0.01 30.63 -8.60
C GLU A 34 -0.11 29.98 -9.98
N ILE A 35 0.45 30.60 -11.03
CA ILE A 35 0.53 30.01 -12.38
C ILE A 35 1.34 28.70 -12.33
N PHE A 36 2.53 28.72 -11.72
CA PHE A 36 3.43 27.55 -11.57
C PHE A 36 2.70 26.38 -10.92
N CYS A 37 2.07 26.62 -9.76
CA CYS A 37 1.28 25.63 -9.06
C CYS A 37 0.12 25.14 -9.93
N SER A 38 -0.63 26.04 -10.58
CA SER A 38 -1.78 25.66 -11.40
C SER A 38 -1.44 24.76 -12.59
N VAL A 39 -0.23 24.84 -13.15
CA VAL A 39 0.25 23.93 -14.21
C VAL A 39 0.40 22.51 -13.67
N LEU A 40 0.97 22.35 -12.47
CA LEU A 40 1.14 21.05 -11.82
C LEU A 40 -0.19 20.49 -11.29
N GLU A 41 -1.05 21.35 -10.73
CA GLU A 41 -2.38 21.00 -10.22
C GLU A 41 -3.30 20.45 -11.31
N LYS A 42 -3.22 21.03 -12.52
CA LYS A 42 -4.07 20.69 -13.67
C LYS A 42 -3.45 19.63 -14.60
N ALA A 43 -2.25 19.12 -14.28
CA ALA A 43 -1.56 18.14 -15.09
C ALA A 43 -2.35 16.82 -15.17
N LYS A 44 -2.78 16.43 -16.38
CA LYS A 44 -3.42 15.14 -16.65
C LYS A 44 -2.39 14.19 -17.25
N LEU A 45 -2.17 13.06 -16.57
CA LEU A 45 -1.19 12.05 -16.95
C LEU A 45 -1.85 10.73 -17.35
N PRO A 46 -1.25 9.93 -18.24
CA PRO A 46 -1.77 8.59 -18.55
C PRO A 46 -1.80 7.70 -17.31
N TYR A 47 -2.77 6.77 -17.26
CA TYR A 47 -2.93 5.87 -16.14
C TYR A 47 -1.66 5.03 -15.90
N GLY A 48 -1.20 4.95 -14.64
CA GLY A 48 -0.02 4.19 -14.24
C GLY A 48 1.34 4.90 -14.43
N CYS A 49 1.37 6.08 -15.08
CA CYS A 49 2.62 6.85 -15.27
C CYS A 49 3.13 7.49 -13.98
N ALA A 50 2.27 8.17 -13.21
CA ALA A 50 2.59 8.77 -11.91
C ALA A 50 1.37 8.74 -10.99
N SER A 51 1.54 9.18 -9.73
CA SER A 51 0.40 9.42 -8.83
C SER A 51 -0.36 10.69 -9.24
N ASN A 52 -1.46 10.99 -8.54
CA ASN A 52 -2.23 12.22 -8.76
C ASN A 52 -1.50 13.42 -8.14
N ILE A 53 -0.59 14.04 -8.91
CA ILE A 53 0.25 15.18 -8.50
C ILE A 53 -0.59 16.34 -7.94
N SER A 54 -1.81 16.55 -8.44
CA SER A 54 -2.75 17.57 -7.95
C SER A 54 -2.98 17.51 -6.44
N ARG A 55 -2.95 16.31 -5.83
CA ARG A 55 -3.12 16.13 -4.37
C ARG A 55 -2.01 16.75 -3.52
N TYR A 56 -0.87 17.08 -4.12
CA TYR A 56 0.31 17.61 -3.45
C TYR A 56 0.54 19.10 -3.74
N VAL A 57 -0.36 19.73 -4.49
CA VAL A 57 -0.24 21.13 -4.93
C VAL A 57 -1.27 21.99 -4.20
N HIS A 58 -0.79 22.95 -3.43
CA HIS A 58 -1.59 23.86 -2.63
C HIS A 58 -1.50 25.26 -3.26
N THR A 59 -2.30 25.49 -4.31
CA THR A 59 -2.18 26.67 -5.19
C THR A 59 -2.46 28.00 -4.47
N LYS A 60 -3.36 28.04 -3.48
CA LYS A 60 -3.64 29.27 -2.70
C LYS A 60 -2.48 29.63 -1.77
N GLU A 61 -1.89 28.60 -1.18
CA GLU A 61 -0.74 28.65 -0.28
C GLU A 61 0.56 28.89 -1.06
N ARG A 62 0.58 28.56 -2.37
CA ARG A 62 1.73 28.54 -3.28
C ARG A 62 2.81 27.54 -2.82
N ILE A 63 2.39 26.39 -2.32
CA ILE A 63 3.24 25.34 -1.76
C ILE A 63 2.99 24.02 -2.51
N ILE A 64 4.05 23.22 -2.66
CA ILE A 64 3.98 21.86 -3.18
C ILE A 64 4.63 20.95 -2.13
N SER A 65 3.89 20.00 -1.56
CA SER A 65 4.36 19.22 -0.41
C SER A 65 3.69 17.84 -0.32
N GLY A 66 4.33 16.90 0.39
CA GLY A 66 3.79 15.54 0.59
C GLY A 66 3.93 14.58 -0.60
N TYR A 67 4.52 15.02 -1.71
CA TYR A 67 4.85 14.18 -2.87
C TYR A 67 6.00 13.20 -2.56
N LYS A 68 6.08 12.08 -3.30
CA LYS A 68 7.19 11.11 -3.15
C LYS A 68 8.29 11.34 -4.20
N SER A 69 9.45 10.71 -4.03
CA SER A 69 10.60 10.83 -4.95
C SER A 69 10.26 10.48 -6.40
N HIS A 70 9.38 9.50 -6.63
CA HIS A 70 8.88 9.17 -7.97
C HIS A 70 8.05 10.31 -8.59
N ASP A 71 7.25 11.01 -7.78
CA ASP A 71 6.44 12.14 -8.26
C ASP A 71 7.32 13.37 -8.50
N ALA A 72 8.31 13.61 -7.62
CA ALA A 72 9.33 14.64 -7.79
C ALA A 72 10.10 14.45 -9.11
N HIS A 73 10.55 13.21 -9.36
CA HIS A 73 11.18 12.80 -10.60
C HIS A 73 10.27 13.06 -11.82
N PHE A 74 8.99 12.70 -11.75
CA PHE A 74 8.05 12.96 -12.83
C PHE A 74 7.83 14.46 -13.08
N VAL A 75 7.73 15.27 -12.02
CA VAL A 75 7.63 16.74 -12.13
C VAL A 75 8.88 17.30 -12.81
N LEU A 76 10.07 16.96 -12.31
CA LEU A 76 11.35 17.44 -12.83
C LEU A 76 11.58 17.07 -14.31
N HIS A 77 11.20 15.85 -14.69
CA HIS A 77 11.40 15.34 -16.05
C HIS A 77 10.37 15.88 -17.04
N TYR A 78 9.09 15.97 -16.68
CA TYR A 78 8.01 16.19 -17.65
C TYR A 78 7.25 17.50 -17.47
N LEU A 79 7.05 17.95 -16.22
CA LEU A 79 6.14 19.07 -15.92
C LEU A 79 6.85 20.40 -15.66
N LEU A 80 8.06 20.37 -15.09
CA LEU A 80 8.82 21.56 -14.72
C LEU A 80 8.98 22.50 -15.92
N GLN A 81 9.34 21.95 -17.09
CA GLN A 81 9.51 22.70 -18.34
C GLN A 81 8.27 23.51 -18.77
N PHE A 82 7.06 23.06 -18.42
CA PHE A 82 5.82 23.77 -18.74
C PHE A 82 5.48 24.83 -17.70
N ALA A 83 5.83 24.58 -16.44
CA ALA A 83 5.64 25.52 -15.35
C ALA A 83 6.60 26.72 -15.50
N VAL A 84 7.91 26.47 -15.60
CA VAL A 84 8.93 27.54 -15.64
C VAL A 84 8.82 28.46 -16.86
N LYS A 85 8.39 27.93 -18.02
CA LYS A 85 8.34 28.65 -19.30
C LYS A 85 7.45 29.91 -19.30
N LYS A 86 6.54 30.05 -18.33
CA LYS A 86 5.66 31.23 -18.19
C LYS A 86 5.77 31.92 -16.82
N THR A 87 6.68 31.49 -15.95
CA THR A 87 6.76 31.98 -14.56
C THR A 87 8.16 32.40 -14.15
N LEU A 88 9.17 32.10 -14.96
CA LEU A 88 10.55 32.51 -14.76
C LEU A 88 11.06 33.22 -16.03
N LYS A 89 12.06 34.08 -15.84
CA LYS A 89 12.74 34.75 -16.96
C LYS A 89 13.47 33.72 -17.83
N PRO A 90 13.65 33.97 -19.15
CA PRO A 90 14.27 33.00 -20.06
C PRO A 90 15.62 32.46 -19.57
N GLU A 91 16.45 33.33 -19.00
CA GLU A 91 17.79 33.03 -18.49
C GLU A 91 17.78 31.95 -17.40
N VAL A 92 16.69 31.88 -16.60
CA VAL A 92 16.50 30.87 -15.54
C VAL A 92 15.68 29.68 -16.05
N ALA A 93 14.70 29.94 -16.89
CA ALA A 93 13.81 28.91 -17.41
C ALA A 93 14.53 27.94 -18.36
N GLU A 94 15.44 28.43 -19.20
CA GLU A 94 16.16 27.62 -20.19
C GLU A 94 17.05 26.53 -19.54
N PRO A 95 17.96 26.83 -18.59
CA PRO A 95 18.73 25.80 -17.89
C PRO A 95 17.87 24.75 -17.17
N LEU A 96 16.72 25.16 -16.59
CA LEU A 96 15.76 24.24 -15.95
C LEU A 96 15.04 23.34 -16.98
N ILE A 97 14.74 23.85 -18.18
CA ILE A 97 14.18 23.06 -19.29
C ILE A 97 15.24 22.09 -19.84
N ARG A 98 16.49 22.54 -20.01
CA ARG A 98 17.64 21.71 -20.42
C ARG A 98 17.87 20.56 -19.42
N LEU A 99 17.85 20.84 -18.11
CA LEU A 99 17.92 19.81 -17.07
C LEU A 99 16.80 18.77 -17.22
N GLY A 100 15.55 19.20 -17.39
CA GLY A 100 14.42 18.28 -17.62
C GLY A 100 14.62 17.41 -18.87
N ALA A 101 15.21 17.95 -19.94
CA ALA A 101 15.52 17.22 -21.16
C ALA A 101 16.68 16.22 -20.98
N PHE A 102 17.77 16.61 -20.33
CA PHE A 102 18.90 15.76 -19.96
C PHE A 102 18.42 14.53 -19.17
N LEU A 103 17.64 14.76 -18.11
CA LEU A 103 17.15 13.68 -17.25
C LEU A 103 16.14 12.76 -17.98
N ARG A 104 15.31 13.29 -18.89
CA ARG A 104 14.47 12.45 -19.76
C ARG A 104 15.29 11.54 -20.67
N GLY A 105 16.39 12.04 -21.24
CA GLY A 105 17.30 11.24 -22.05
C GLY A 105 17.95 10.12 -21.24
N LEU A 106 18.45 10.46 -20.04
CA LEU A 106 19.19 9.52 -19.20
C LEU A 106 18.32 8.45 -18.53
N TRP A 107 17.05 8.73 -18.25
CA TRP A 107 16.08 7.73 -17.76
C TRP A 107 15.28 7.03 -18.87
N GLY A 108 15.80 7.03 -20.10
CA GLY A 108 15.25 6.24 -21.20
C GLY A 108 15.18 4.73 -20.88
N LYS A 109 14.22 4.04 -21.51
CA LYS A 109 14.16 2.57 -21.49
C LYS A 109 15.32 1.93 -22.28
N VAL A 110 15.78 2.63 -23.31
CA VAL A 110 16.92 2.28 -24.15
C VAL A 110 17.76 3.56 -24.25
N ILE A 111 19.07 3.42 -24.11
CA ILE A 111 20.03 4.53 -24.09
C ILE A 111 21.14 4.18 -25.07
N ASP A 112 21.41 5.06 -26.04
CA ASP A 112 22.56 4.91 -26.93
C ASP A 112 23.82 5.43 -26.23
N LEU A 113 24.89 4.63 -26.25
CA LEU A 113 26.19 5.02 -25.67
C LEU A 113 26.81 6.24 -26.37
N ARG A 114 26.40 6.53 -27.61
CA ARG A 114 26.78 7.75 -28.35
C ARG A 114 26.10 8.99 -27.78
N ASP A 115 24.81 8.90 -27.45
CA ASP A 115 24.08 9.99 -26.78
C ASP A 115 24.61 10.27 -25.38
N LEU A 116 25.13 9.25 -24.68
CA LEU A 116 25.64 9.40 -23.31
C LEU A 116 26.80 10.40 -23.20
N LYS A 117 27.67 10.49 -24.22
CA LYS A 117 28.74 11.52 -24.27
C LYS A 117 28.17 12.93 -24.41
N ARG A 118 27.21 13.10 -25.34
CA ARG A 118 26.51 14.38 -25.55
C ARG A 118 25.72 14.80 -24.30
N LEU A 119 25.11 13.85 -23.58
CA LEU A 119 24.44 14.09 -22.30
C LEU A 119 25.43 14.49 -21.18
N GLN A 120 26.64 13.92 -21.18
CA GLN A 120 27.70 14.28 -20.24
C GLN A 120 28.22 15.72 -20.46
N GLU A 121 28.33 16.16 -21.71
CA GLU A 121 28.66 17.55 -22.08
C GLU A 121 27.52 18.50 -21.69
N GLU A 122 26.28 18.16 -22.05
CA GLU A 122 25.05 18.92 -21.75
C GLU A 122 24.89 19.20 -20.23
N ILE A 123 25.12 18.21 -19.35
CA ILE A 123 24.96 18.43 -17.91
C ILE A 123 26.05 19.32 -17.30
N ILE A 124 27.26 19.33 -17.87
CA ILE A 124 28.32 20.25 -17.44
C ILE A 124 27.90 21.69 -17.74
N GLU A 125 27.41 21.96 -18.96
CA GLU A 125 26.91 23.30 -19.32
C GLU A 125 25.71 23.73 -18.46
N ILE A 126 24.78 22.81 -18.16
CA ILE A 126 23.63 23.09 -17.30
C ILE A 126 24.07 23.48 -15.88
N VAL A 127 25.03 22.75 -15.29
CA VAL A 127 25.52 23.06 -13.93
C VAL A 127 26.28 24.39 -13.92
N CYS A 128 27.16 24.66 -14.90
CA CYS A 128 27.81 25.97 -15.01
C CYS A 128 26.79 27.10 -15.22
N SER A 129 25.72 26.87 -15.99
CA SER A 129 24.62 27.84 -16.15
C SER A 129 23.92 28.10 -14.81
N PHE A 130 23.68 27.06 -14.02
CA PHE A 130 23.13 27.22 -12.67
C PHE A 130 24.09 28.00 -11.76
N GLU A 131 25.40 27.78 -11.80
CA GLU A 131 26.39 28.46 -10.96
C GLU A 131 26.40 29.98 -11.19
N MET A 132 26.07 30.42 -12.40
CA MET A 132 25.90 31.84 -12.74
C MET A 132 24.57 32.45 -12.27
N ILE A 133 23.58 31.61 -11.93
CA ILE A 133 22.18 32.03 -11.66
C ILE A 133 21.82 31.93 -10.18
N PHE A 134 22.18 30.82 -9.54
CA PHE A 134 21.78 30.47 -8.18
C PHE A 134 22.91 30.75 -7.18
N PRO A 135 22.58 31.12 -5.92
CA PRO A 135 23.60 31.34 -4.90
C PRO A 135 24.35 30.04 -4.58
N SER A 136 25.60 30.15 -4.12
CA SER A 136 26.43 28.99 -3.73
C SER A 136 25.75 28.04 -2.72
N ALA A 137 24.85 28.55 -1.88
CA ALA A 137 24.05 27.75 -0.95
C ALA A 137 23.06 26.75 -1.62
N PHE A 138 22.79 26.89 -2.93
CA PHE A 138 22.04 25.90 -3.71
C PHE A 138 22.87 24.67 -4.07
N PHE A 139 24.20 24.81 -4.14
CA PHE A 139 25.12 23.78 -4.63
C PHE A 139 25.55 22.81 -3.52
N ASP A 140 24.60 21.97 -3.11
CA ASP A 140 24.89 20.82 -2.27
C ASP A 140 25.48 19.64 -3.08
N ILE A 141 25.71 18.53 -2.40
CA ILE A 141 26.21 17.30 -3.02
C ILE A 141 25.21 16.69 -4.03
N MET A 142 23.91 16.93 -3.87
CA MET A 142 22.86 16.37 -4.74
C MET A 142 22.85 17.05 -6.11
N VAL A 143 23.11 18.36 -6.16
CA VAL A 143 23.27 19.09 -7.43
C VAL A 143 24.52 18.59 -8.18
N HIS A 144 25.64 18.41 -7.48
CA HIS A 144 26.89 17.91 -8.09
C HIS A 144 26.78 16.47 -8.61
N LEU A 145 26.02 15.60 -7.93
CA LEU A 145 25.81 14.21 -8.36
C LEU A 145 25.24 14.09 -9.78
N LEU A 146 24.52 15.10 -10.28
CA LEU A 146 23.97 15.14 -11.64
C LEU A 146 25.05 14.89 -12.72
N ILE A 147 26.25 15.41 -12.52
CA ILE A 147 27.39 15.27 -13.46
C ILE A 147 27.83 13.80 -13.56
N HIS A 148 27.74 13.04 -12.45
CA HIS A 148 28.20 11.65 -12.40
C HIS A 148 27.18 10.64 -12.95
N LEU A 149 25.91 11.02 -13.11
CA LEU A 149 24.85 10.09 -13.52
C LEU A 149 25.11 9.45 -14.90
N CYS A 150 25.73 10.17 -15.83
CA CYS A 150 26.09 9.60 -17.14
C CYS A 150 27.11 8.46 -16.98
N LYS A 151 28.16 8.65 -16.17
CA LYS A 151 29.14 7.60 -15.89
C LYS A 151 28.53 6.44 -15.11
N GLU A 152 27.59 6.71 -14.23
CA GLU A 152 26.84 5.68 -13.50
C GLU A 152 25.98 4.80 -14.44
N VAL A 153 25.38 5.40 -15.48
CA VAL A 153 24.66 4.66 -16.53
C VAL A 153 25.61 3.91 -17.47
N GLU A 154 26.79 4.45 -17.76
CA GLU A 154 27.82 3.75 -18.55
C GLU A 154 28.30 2.46 -17.86
N LEU A 155 28.49 2.50 -16.54
CA LEU A 155 29.01 1.39 -15.74
C LEU A 155 27.92 0.42 -15.27
N GLY A 156 26.78 0.94 -14.82
CA GLY A 156 25.69 0.16 -14.23
C GLY A 156 24.52 -0.12 -15.17
N GLY A 157 24.55 0.39 -16.40
CA GLY A 157 23.42 0.32 -17.33
C GLY A 157 22.22 1.20 -16.91
N PRO A 158 21.08 1.08 -17.64
CA PRO A 158 19.96 2.00 -17.54
C PRO A 158 19.39 2.16 -16.12
N ALA A 159 19.29 3.41 -15.66
CA ALA A 159 18.88 3.74 -14.29
C ALA A 159 17.48 3.21 -13.91
N HIS A 160 16.57 3.03 -14.87
CA HIS A 160 15.22 2.52 -14.64
C HIS A 160 15.18 1.03 -14.19
N LEU A 161 16.26 0.27 -14.37
CA LEU A 161 16.41 -1.10 -13.86
C LEU A 161 17.00 -1.14 -12.45
N ARG A 162 17.68 -0.08 -12.03
CA ARG A 162 18.41 0.02 -10.75
C ARG A 162 17.70 0.88 -9.71
N CYS A 163 16.66 1.62 -10.09
CA CYS A 163 15.88 2.43 -9.16
C CYS A 163 14.90 1.60 -8.32
N MET A 164 14.57 2.07 -7.12
CA MET A 164 13.72 1.33 -6.17
C MET A 164 12.22 1.34 -6.51
N TRP A 165 11.74 2.27 -7.32
CA TRP A 165 10.29 2.47 -7.53
C TRP A 165 9.53 1.26 -8.09
N PRO A 166 10.07 0.44 -9.01
CA PRO A 166 9.40 -0.79 -9.45
C PRO A 166 9.23 -1.80 -8.31
N ILE A 167 10.26 -1.94 -7.46
CA ILE A 167 10.26 -2.84 -6.30
C ILE A 167 9.26 -2.33 -5.25
N GLU A 168 9.28 -1.04 -4.91
CA GLU A 168 8.32 -0.42 -4.00
C GLU A 168 6.86 -0.59 -4.48
N ARG A 169 6.62 -0.40 -5.78
CA ARG A 169 5.31 -0.58 -6.42
C ARG A 169 4.85 -2.04 -6.37
N TYR A 170 5.74 -2.99 -6.60
CA TYR A 170 5.45 -4.41 -6.49
C TYR A 170 5.15 -4.83 -5.05
N LEU A 171 5.96 -4.41 -4.08
CA LEU A 171 5.72 -4.65 -2.65
C LEU A 171 4.40 -4.03 -2.18
N ALA A 172 4.01 -2.85 -2.70
CA ALA A 172 2.71 -2.27 -2.43
C ALA A 172 1.54 -3.10 -3.01
N LYS A 173 1.71 -3.70 -4.20
CA LYS A 173 0.75 -4.67 -4.77
C LYS A 173 0.65 -5.92 -3.87
N LEU A 174 1.76 -6.55 -3.51
CA LEU A 174 1.76 -7.73 -2.61
C LEU A 174 1.14 -7.42 -1.24
N LYS A 175 1.42 -6.25 -0.66
CA LYS A 175 0.81 -5.79 0.60
C LYS A 175 -0.73 -5.74 0.53
N SER A 176 -1.31 -5.45 -0.64
CA SER A 176 -2.77 -5.47 -0.83
C SER A 176 -3.39 -6.88 -0.81
N TYR A 177 -2.59 -7.92 -1.08
CA TYR A 177 -3.03 -9.32 -1.05
C TYR A 177 -2.92 -9.95 0.34
N ALA A 178 -2.08 -9.39 1.23
CA ALA A 178 -1.90 -9.83 2.62
C ALA A 178 -3.11 -9.48 3.54
N ARG A 179 -4.30 -9.97 3.17
CA ARG A 179 -5.57 -9.81 3.92
C ARG A 179 -5.56 -10.60 5.23
N ASN A 180 -5.02 -11.82 5.23
CA ASN A 180 -4.88 -12.64 6.43
C ASN A 180 -3.49 -12.48 7.08
N LYS A 181 -3.42 -11.70 8.17
CA LYS A 181 -2.16 -11.47 8.92
C LYS A 181 -1.59 -12.71 9.60
N SER A 182 -2.39 -13.75 9.85
CA SER A 182 -1.95 -14.99 10.49
C SER A 182 -1.32 -15.99 9.52
N LYS A 183 -1.52 -15.80 8.21
CA LYS A 183 -0.95 -16.60 7.12
C LYS A 183 -0.69 -15.70 5.89
N PRO A 184 0.23 -14.72 5.99
CA PRO A 184 0.38 -13.70 4.96
C PRO A 184 0.84 -14.28 3.61
N GLU A 185 1.67 -15.32 3.60
CA GLU A 185 2.20 -15.97 2.39
C GLU A 185 1.05 -16.61 1.59
N GLY A 186 0.19 -17.38 2.26
CA GLY A 186 -0.99 -18.00 1.64
C GLY A 186 -1.99 -16.96 1.13
N SER A 187 -2.21 -15.89 1.89
CA SER A 187 -3.07 -14.77 1.48
C SER A 187 -2.51 -14.04 0.24
N ILE A 188 -1.19 -13.90 0.14
CA ILE A 188 -0.52 -13.31 -1.03
C ILE A 188 -0.64 -14.24 -2.24
N ALA A 189 -0.40 -15.54 -2.07
CA ALA A 189 -0.50 -16.53 -3.14
C ALA A 189 -1.92 -16.64 -3.71
N GLU A 190 -2.95 -16.66 -2.85
CA GLU A 190 -4.36 -16.64 -3.25
C GLU A 190 -4.71 -15.35 -4.02
N GLY A 191 -4.33 -14.18 -3.49
CA GLY A 191 -4.58 -12.89 -4.15
C GLY A 191 -3.87 -12.76 -5.50
N TYR A 192 -2.66 -13.31 -5.63
CA TYR A 192 -1.91 -13.36 -6.87
C TYR A 192 -2.57 -14.29 -7.90
N LEU A 193 -2.99 -15.50 -7.48
CA LEU A 193 -3.69 -16.46 -8.34
C LEU A 193 -4.99 -15.87 -8.90
N VAL A 194 -5.77 -15.16 -8.07
CA VAL A 194 -6.99 -14.47 -8.51
C VAL A 194 -6.68 -13.37 -9.53
N ASP A 195 -5.63 -12.58 -9.34
CA ASP A 195 -5.22 -11.50 -10.26
C ASP A 195 -4.77 -12.03 -11.62
N GLU A 196 -4.00 -13.13 -11.64
CA GLU A 196 -3.58 -13.81 -12.88
C GLU A 196 -4.76 -14.47 -13.59
N CYS A 197 -5.63 -15.20 -12.88
CA CYS A 197 -6.83 -15.80 -13.47
C CYS A 197 -7.76 -14.74 -14.08
N LEU A 198 -8.00 -13.63 -13.38
CA LEU A 198 -8.79 -12.52 -13.91
C LEU A 198 -8.10 -11.85 -15.11
N THR A 199 -6.78 -11.68 -15.07
CA THR A 199 -6.00 -11.12 -16.19
C THR A 199 -6.07 -12.04 -17.41
N PHE A 200 -5.92 -13.35 -17.23
CA PHE A 200 -6.06 -14.35 -18.29
C PHE A 200 -7.47 -14.35 -18.88
N CYS A 201 -8.51 -14.43 -18.04
CA CYS A 201 -9.90 -14.34 -18.48
C CYS A 201 -10.17 -13.02 -19.24
N SER A 202 -9.63 -11.88 -18.79
CA SER A 202 -9.80 -10.60 -19.48
C SER A 202 -9.19 -10.61 -20.88
N ARG A 203 -8.01 -11.23 -21.07
CA ARG A 203 -7.35 -11.37 -22.39
C ARG A 203 -8.06 -12.36 -23.28
N PHE A 204 -8.48 -13.50 -22.74
CA PHE A 204 -9.20 -14.55 -23.47
C PHE A 204 -10.59 -14.08 -23.94
N LEU A 205 -11.32 -13.37 -23.07
CA LEU A 205 -12.64 -12.81 -23.35
C LEU A 205 -12.60 -11.40 -23.96
N SER A 206 -11.43 -10.93 -24.41
CA SER A 206 -11.32 -9.65 -25.16
C SER A 206 -11.87 -9.74 -26.59
N GLY A 207 -12.34 -10.92 -27.02
CA GLY A 207 -13.29 -11.06 -28.13
C GLY A 207 -14.71 -10.74 -27.64
N ASP A 208 -15.16 -9.53 -27.95
CA ASP A 208 -16.51 -8.99 -27.79
C ASP A 208 -17.11 -8.84 -26.37
N THR A 209 -17.31 -7.57 -26.00
CA THR A 209 -18.30 -7.12 -24.99
C THR A 209 -18.14 -7.59 -23.54
N ILE A 210 -16.98 -7.32 -22.94
CA ILE A 210 -16.91 -7.07 -21.49
C ILE A 210 -16.46 -5.62 -21.27
N PRO A 211 -17.18 -4.79 -20.49
CA PRO A 211 -16.67 -3.47 -20.14
C PRO A 211 -15.33 -3.66 -19.44
N LYS A 212 -14.27 -3.01 -19.95
CA LYS A 212 -12.92 -3.04 -19.35
C LYS A 212 -13.08 -2.88 -17.85
N PHE A 213 -12.85 -3.96 -17.10
CA PHE A 213 -13.04 -3.93 -15.66
C PHE A 213 -12.08 -2.87 -15.14
N GLU A 214 -12.61 -1.74 -14.66
CA GLU A 214 -11.77 -0.67 -14.16
C GLU A 214 -10.91 -1.29 -13.06
N SER A 215 -9.61 -1.37 -13.34
CA SER A 215 -8.57 -1.84 -12.43
C SER A 215 -8.88 -1.24 -11.06
N PHE A 216 -9.27 -2.10 -10.10
CA PHE A 216 -9.93 -1.73 -8.84
C PHE A 216 -9.50 -0.34 -8.40
N PRO A 217 -10.40 0.66 -8.40
CA PRO A 217 -9.98 2.05 -8.27
C PRO A 217 -9.12 2.18 -7.02
N GLN A 218 -7.86 2.58 -7.20
CA GLN A 218 -6.90 2.85 -6.12
C GLN A 218 -7.27 4.13 -5.36
N LYS A 219 -8.56 4.28 -5.03
CA LYS A 219 -8.98 4.95 -3.80
C LYS A 219 -8.42 4.11 -2.65
N MET A 220 -7.20 4.45 -2.24
CA MET A 220 -6.79 4.28 -0.84
C MET A 220 -7.75 5.08 0.03
N GLU A 221 -8.85 4.43 0.37
CA GLU A 221 -9.78 4.71 1.46
C GLU A 221 -10.86 3.63 1.35
N TYR A 222 -10.73 2.57 2.14
CA TYR A 222 -11.69 2.21 3.21
C TYR A 222 -11.12 1.00 3.97
N PRO A 223 -11.04 1.02 5.31
CA PRO A 223 -10.78 -0.19 6.08
C PRO A 223 -11.97 -1.15 5.96
N ILE A 224 -11.65 -2.45 5.97
CA ILE A 224 -12.62 -3.56 5.95
C ILE A 224 -13.72 -3.35 7.01
N GLY A 225 -14.99 -3.48 6.60
CA GLY A 225 -16.10 -3.71 7.54
C GLY A 225 -16.96 -2.50 7.95
N THR A 226 -17.15 -1.49 7.11
CA THR A 226 -18.17 -0.46 7.39
C THR A 226 -19.57 -0.94 6.98
N ARG A 227 -20.53 -0.99 7.93
CA ARG A 227 -21.96 -1.19 7.66
C ARG A 227 -22.57 0.05 6.97
N ARG A 228 -22.08 0.49 5.81
CA ARG A 228 -22.53 1.72 5.13
C ARG A 228 -22.75 1.49 3.63
N ASN A 229 -23.73 2.20 3.06
CA ASN A 229 -24.03 2.15 1.63
C ASN A 229 -23.09 3.07 0.82
N LYS A 230 -23.26 3.10 -0.53
CA LYS A 230 -22.45 3.93 -1.43
C LYS A 230 -22.56 5.45 -1.15
N ASP A 231 -23.62 5.88 -0.47
CA ASP A 231 -23.89 7.27 -0.10
C ASP A 231 -23.39 7.61 1.32
N GLY A 232 -22.73 6.66 2.00
CA GLY A 232 -22.14 6.85 3.33
C GLY A 232 -23.10 6.65 4.51
N ASN A 233 -24.37 6.32 4.27
CA ASN A 233 -25.38 6.11 5.30
C ASN A 233 -25.26 4.70 5.92
N PRO A 234 -25.47 4.53 7.24
CA PRO A 234 -25.38 3.23 7.90
C PRO A 234 -26.51 2.29 7.46
N ILE A 235 -26.15 1.11 6.95
CA ILE A 235 -27.09 0.03 6.64
C ILE A 235 -27.34 -0.76 7.93
N HIS A 236 -28.51 -0.56 8.53
CA HIS A 236 -29.05 -1.49 9.52
C HIS A 236 -29.84 -2.58 8.79
N LEU A 237 -29.24 -3.77 8.69
CA LEU A 237 -29.97 -5.00 8.39
C LEU A 237 -30.46 -5.61 9.70
N GLU A 238 -31.72 -6.03 9.72
CA GLU A 238 -32.25 -6.83 10.82
C GLU A 238 -31.60 -8.23 10.82
N GLU A 239 -31.47 -8.86 12.00
CA GLU A 239 -30.89 -10.21 12.16
C GLU A 239 -31.55 -11.24 11.22
N SER A 240 -32.86 -11.11 11.02
CA SER A 240 -33.70 -11.88 10.08
C SER A 240 -33.18 -11.77 8.64
N GLN A 241 -32.94 -10.55 8.16
CA GLN A 241 -32.47 -10.22 6.82
C GLN A 241 -31.02 -10.63 6.62
N TRP A 242 -30.17 -10.39 7.62
CA TRP A 242 -28.76 -10.83 7.61
C TRP A 242 -28.65 -12.35 7.44
N MET A 243 -29.44 -13.10 8.21
CA MET A 243 -29.50 -14.57 8.14
C MET A 243 -30.18 -15.09 6.86
N ALA A 244 -31.01 -14.29 6.19
CA ALA A 244 -31.55 -14.63 4.88
C ALA A 244 -30.48 -14.46 3.78
N CYS A 245 -29.77 -13.33 3.77
CA CYS A 245 -28.67 -13.08 2.83
C CYS A 245 -27.54 -14.11 2.97
N HIS A 246 -27.12 -14.44 4.21
CA HIS A 246 -26.10 -15.46 4.46
C HIS A 246 -26.53 -16.85 3.94
N ARG A 247 -27.78 -17.25 4.17
CA ARG A 247 -28.31 -18.52 3.65
C ARG A 247 -28.38 -18.52 2.13
N TYR A 248 -28.87 -17.45 1.52
CA TYR A 248 -28.92 -17.32 0.06
C TYR A 248 -27.54 -17.51 -0.58
N ILE A 249 -26.50 -16.87 -0.04
CA ILE A 249 -25.12 -17.01 -0.53
C ILE A 249 -24.62 -18.45 -0.34
N LEU A 250 -24.81 -19.05 0.84
CA LEU A 250 -24.34 -20.42 1.12
C LEU A 250 -24.97 -21.47 0.19
N PHE A 251 -26.27 -21.35 -0.11
CA PHE A 251 -26.98 -22.31 -0.98
C PHE A 251 -26.89 -22.01 -2.49
N ASN A 252 -26.27 -20.90 -2.91
CA ASN A 252 -26.11 -20.54 -4.33
C ASN A 252 -24.64 -20.26 -4.72
N CYS A 253 -23.67 -20.68 -3.90
CA CYS A 253 -22.25 -20.41 -4.15
C CYS A 253 -21.60 -21.34 -5.20
N GLY A 254 -22.23 -22.47 -5.55
CA GLY A 254 -21.73 -23.45 -6.52
C GLY A 254 -20.36 -24.06 -6.16
N ASN A 255 -19.98 -24.00 -4.88
CA ASN A 255 -18.68 -24.43 -4.40
C ASN A 255 -18.81 -25.81 -3.73
N LYS A 256 -18.17 -26.81 -4.34
CA LYS A 256 -18.20 -28.22 -3.93
C LYS A 256 -17.71 -28.46 -2.49
N ASP A 257 -16.77 -27.66 -2.00
CA ASP A 257 -16.28 -27.79 -0.62
C ASP A 257 -17.34 -27.31 0.40
N VAL A 258 -18.08 -26.25 0.05
CA VAL A 258 -19.20 -25.74 0.87
C VAL A 258 -20.37 -26.72 0.83
N GLU A 259 -20.67 -27.30 -0.33
CA GLU A 259 -21.69 -28.35 -0.49
C GLU A 259 -21.34 -29.59 0.36
N SER A 260 -20.10 -30.09 0.30
CA SER A 260 -19.62 -31.20 1.15
C SER A 260 -19.73 -30.88 2.65
N LEU A 261 -19.44 -29.64 3.06
CA LEU A 261 -19.57 -29.22 4.46
C LEU A 261 -21.04 -29.10 4.90
N LEU A 262 -21.94 -28.70 4.01
CA LEU A 262 -23.39 -28.68 4.26
C LEU A 262 -23.93 -30.12 4.42
N GLU A 263 -23.51 -31.06 3.59
CA GLU A 263 -23.87 -32.48 3.71
C GLU A 263 -23.38 -33.09 5.03
N GLN A 264 -22.11 -32.85 5.39
CA GLN A 264 -21.55 -33.30 6.67
C GLN A 264 -22.30 -32.69 7.87
N HIS A 265 -22.65 -31.41 7.81
CA HIS A 265 -23.42 -30.74 8.86
C HIS A 265 -24.85 -31.29 8.97
N GLN A 266 -25.51 -31.58 7.84
CA GLN A 266 -26.83 -32.20 7.80
C GLN A 266 -26.81 -33.60 8.43
N ALA A 267 -25.80 -34.42 8.09
CA ALA A 267 -25.60 -35.74 8.68
C ALA A 267 -25.40 -35.67 10.22
N LEU A 268 -24.62 -34.70 10.70
CA LEU A 268 -24.44 -34.45 12.14
C LEU A 268 -25.75 -34.01 12.83
N ILE A 269 -26.54 -33.13 12.21
CA ILE A 269 -27.85 -32.73 12.72
C ILE A 269 -28.79 -33.93 12.83
N ASP A 270 -28.86 -34.78 11.81
CA ASP A 270 -29.78 -35.91 11.80
C ASP A 270 -29.34 -37.03 12.74
N ALA A 271 -28.04 -37.30 12.89
CA ALA A 271 -27.50 -38.12 13.98
C ALA A 271 -27.88 -37.57 15.36
N THR A 272 -27.81 -36.25 15.55
CA THR A 272 -28.19 -35.59 16.81
C THR A 272 -29.70 -35.69 17.08
N LYS A 273 -30.55 -35.63 16.06
CA LYS A 273 -32.00 -35.88 16.18
C LYS A 273 -32.31 -37.33 16.53
N VAL A 274 -31.60 -38.30 15.95
CA VAL A 274 -31.73 -39.73 16.29
C VAL A 274 -31.35 -39.97 17.75
N LEU A 275 -30.22 -39.42 18.20
CA LEU A 275 -29.80 -39.50 19.61
C LEU A 275 -30.84 -38.87 20.56
N LYS A 276 -31.38 -37.69 20.25
CA LYS A 276 -32.46 -37.08 21.05
C LYS A 276 -33.74 -37.94 21.08
N ARG A 277 -34.14 -38.54 19.95
CA ARG A 277 -35.29 -39.47 19.92
C ARG A 277 -35.04 -40.68 20.81
N GLN A 278 -33.88 -41.33 20.68
CA GLN A 278 -33.49 -42.46 21.53
C GLN A 278 -33.49 -42.08 23.02
N PHE A 279 -32.96 -40.90 23.38
CA PHE A 279 -32.91 -40.43 24.78
C PHE A 279 -34.31 -40.17 25.37
N VAL A 280 -35.26 -39.67 24.56
CA VAL A 280 -36.67 -39.53 24.98
C VAL A 280 -37.30 -40.92 25.17
N THR A 281 -37.04 -41.87 24.27
CA THR A 281 -37.59 -43.24 24.38
C THR A 281 -37.02 -43.98 25.59
N THR A 282 -35.72 -43.88 25.86
CA THR A 282 -35.11 -44.51 27.05
C THR A 282 -35.59 -43.86 28.34
N HIS A 283 -35.72 -42.53 28.39
CA HIS A 283 -36.28 -41.84 29.56
C HIS A 283 -37.73 -42.23 29.84
N GLN A 284 -38.57 -42.38 28.81
CA GLN A 284 -39.95 -42.88 28.97
C GLN A 284 -39.99 -44.33 29.50
N LEU A 285 -39.15 -45.22 28.97
CA LEU A 285 -39.02 -46.60 29.47
C LEU A 285 -38.49 -46.64 30.92
N GLN A 286 -37.61 -45.70 31.28
CA GLN A 286 -37.04 -45.61 32.62
C GLN A 286 -38.04 -45.03 33.62
N GLN A 287 -38.88 -44.07 33.24
CA GLN A 287 -40.01 -43.58 34.04
C GLN A 287 -41.08 -44.67 34.26
N GLN A 288 -41.41 -45.46 33.23
CA GLN A 288 -42.30 -46.62 33.40
C GLN A 288 -41.73 -47.66 34.38
N ARG A 289 -40.40 -47.83 34.41
CA ARG A 289 -39.73 -48.69 35.40
C ARG A 289 -39.73 -48.09 36.81
N THR A 290 -39.43 -46.80 36.98
CA THR A 290 -39.42 -46.17 38.32
C THR A 290 -40.79 -46.15 38.96
N ASN A 291 -41.84 -45.86 38.20
CA ASN A 291 -43.22 -45.87 38.71
C ASN A 291 -43.64 -47.26 39.21
N LYS A 292 -43.09 -48.33 38.59
CA LYS A 292 -43.28 -49.73 39.01
C LYS A 292 -42.46 -50.13 40.25
N CYS A 293 -41.45 -49.34 40.62
CA CYS A 293 -40.64 -49.55 41.81
C CYS A 293 -41.10 -48.71 43.01
N THR A 294 -41.76 -47.56 42.79
CA THR A 294 -42.25 -46.68 43.87
C THR A 294 -43.46 -47.21 44.63
N GLU A 295 -44.15 -48.24 44.12
CA GLU A 295 -45.19 -48.96 44.88
C GLU A 295 -44.61 -49.91 45.96
N VAL A 296 -43.28 -50.12 45.98
CA VAL A 296 -42.62 -51.14 46.83
C VAL A 296 -41.41 -50.58 47.59
N CYS A 297 -41.63 -49.69 48.57
CA CYS A 297 -40.93 -49.65 49.88
C CYS A 297 -41.21 -48.38 50.72
N SER A 298 -41.25 -48.55 52.06
CA SER A 298 -41.36 -47.47 53.07
C SER A 298 -40.06 -47.31 53.90
N PRO A 299 -39.77 -46.14 54.51
CA PRO A 299 -38.42 -45.79 54.99
C PRO A 299 -38.19 -45.89 56.52
N ARG A 300 -36.94 -46.17 56.96
CA ARG A 300 -36.41 -45.87 58.33
C ARG A 300 -34.93 -45.43 58.31
N LYS A 301 -34.44 -44.92 59.45
CA LYS A 301 -33.36 -43.90 59.58
C LYS A 301 -32.05 -44.36 60.27
N SER A 302 -30.98 -43.57 60.04
CA SER A 302 -29.97 -43.09 61.03
C SER A 302 -28.78 -43.96 61.47
N ALA A 303 -27.54 -43.42 61.33
CA ALA A 303 -26.55 -43.24 62.43
C ALA A 303 -25.32 -42.38 61.99
N ARG A 304 -24.61 -41.75 62.95
CA ARG A 304 -23.32 -41.02 62.78
C ARG A 304 -22.17 -41.78 63.43
N LEU A 305 -20.92 -41.61 62.95
CA LEU A 305 -19.66 -41.84 63.69
C LEU A 305 -18.60 -40.78 63.32
N ASN A 306 -17.59 -40.58 64.18
CA ASN A 306 -16.73 -39.38 64.21
C ASN A 306 -15.30 -39.57 63.65
N ASN A 307 -14.78 -38.47 63.07
CA ASN A 307 -13.39 -38.04 62.82
C ASN A 307 -12.19 -39.01 62.90
N VAL A 308 -11.44 -39.05 61.79
CA VAL A 308 -9.97 -39.25 61.74
C VAL A 308 -9.37 -38.14 60.85
N PRO A 309 -8.28 -37.45 61.24
CA PRO A 309 -7.67 -36.42 60.40
C PRO A 309 -6.73 -37.02 59.35
N VAL A 310 -6.94 -36.71 58.06
CA VAL A 310 -6.06 -37.10 56.96
C VAL A 310 -5.43 -35.86 56.34
N LYS A 311 -4.12 -35.95 56.08
CA LYS A 311 -3.22 -34.83 55.75
C LYS A 311 -3.52 -34.20 54.39
N ILE A 312 -3.39 -32.88 54.31
CA ILE A 312 -3.24 -32.12 53.07
C ILE A 312 -1.73 -31.89 52.82
N PRO A 313 -1.18 -32.30 51.67
CA PRO A 313 0.07 -31.74 51.16
C PRO A 313 -0.21 -30.56 50.24
N THR A 314 0.41 -29.42 50.51
CA THR A 314 0.33 -28.18 49.72
C THR A 314 1.71 -27.77 49.20
N GLU A 315 1.73 -26.81 48.27
CA GLU A 315 2.89 -26.25 47.52
C GLU A 315 3.34 -27.06 46.30
N VAL A 316 3.49 -26.55 45.07
CA VAL A 316 3.76 -25.20 44.50
C VAL A 316 5.22 -24.73 44.57
N LYS A 317 6.07 -25.14 43.59
CA LYS A 317 6.93 -24.24 42.76
C LYS A 317 7.87 -24.95 41.74
N ARG A 318 7.83 -24.45 40.49
CA ARG A 318 8.91 -24.15 39.51
C ARG A 318 10.06 -25.15 39.20
N TYR A 319 10.21 -25.47 37.89
CA TYR A 319 11.38 -25.32 36.96
C TYR A 319 11.06 -26.18 35.70
N ARG A 320 11.07 -25.78 34.41
CA ARG A 320 12.12 -25.25 33.49
C ARG A 320 13.44 -26.04 33.61
N LYS A 321 14.12 -26.52 32.56
CA LYS A 321 14.35 -25.95 31.22
C LYS A 321 15.13 -26.97 30.35
N SER A 322 14.86 -27.02 29.03
CA SER A 322 15.75 -27.44 27.91
C SER A 322 16.51 -28.79 28.04
N SER A 323 17.22 -29.35 27.05
CA SER A 323 17.62 -28.91 25.69
C SER A 323 17.67 -30.15 24.73
N GLU A 324 18.36 -30.27 23.57
CA GLU A 324 19.13 -29.42 22.61
C GLU A 324 19.08 -30.21 21.24
N SER A 325 18.76 -29.59 20.08
CA SER A 325 19.65 -29.36 18.90
C SER A 325 20.11 -30.55 18.02
N THR A 326 20.46 -30.23 16.75
CA THR A 326 21.18 -31.07 15.73
C THR A 326 20.42 -32.34 15.25
N GLU A 327 20.44 -32.78 13.98
CA GLU A 327 21.29 -32.48 12.80
C GLU A 327 20.62 -32.93 11.46
N VAL A 328 21.15 -32.46 10.31
CA VAL A 328 21.08 -33.08 8.93
C VAL A 328 19.67 -33.44 8.38
N THR A 329 18.98 -32.63 7.58
CA THR A 329 19.24 -32.27 6.16
C THR A 329 20.45 -32.90 5.44
N LYS A 330 20.21 -33.87 4.54
CA LYS A 330 21.00 -34.11 3.29
C LYS A 330 20.29 -35.10 2.35
N LYS A 331 20.50 -34.91 1.03
CA LYS A 331 19.87 -35.56 -0.16
C LYS A 331 18.51 -34.98 -0.57
N ILE A 332 18.50 -34.06 -1.55
CA ILE A 332 18.40 -34.39 -2.99
C ILE A 332 19.19 -33.31 -3.76
N ASP A 333 20.27 -33.72 -4.42
CA ASP A 333 20.97 -32.98 -5.49
C ASP A 333 21.69 -34.05 -6.32
N GLU A 334 21.06 -34.51 -7.42
CA GLU A 334 21.65 -35.28 -8.53
C GLU A 334 20.53 -35.66 -9.55
N CYS A 335 20.16 -34.70 -10.42
CA CYS A 335 19.65 -34.87 -11.80
C CYS A 335 19.28 -33.50 -12.38
#